data_AF-A0AAN7WDI7-F1
#
_entry.id   AF-A0AAN7WDI7-F1
#
_cell.length_a   1.000
_cell.length_b   1.000
_cell.length_c   1.000
_cell.angle_alpha   90.00
_cell.angle_beta   90.00
_cell.angle_gamma   90.00
#
_symmetry.space_group_name_H-M   'P 1'
#
loop_
_entity.id
_entity.type
_entity.pdbx_description
1 polymer ?
#
loop_
_entity_poly.entity_id
_entity_poly.type
_entity_poly.pdbx_seq_one_letter_code
_entity_poly.pdbx_strand_id
1 'polypeptide(L)'
;MSTPTLLNLPPELQDRIFKALLVEDGITSLQHSFAEPKLSQVCRSLRKETLDVFYHDSTFCIDNDGGHIASMKRLSQTLGHLHSSDLASIRHIRLDWNTRCQGNWKLCFDLKSVPKKHQCLASDVGWSTPGYMVACYITLVPREPWAELSISFPDNALSKVVATPLHERMSEVVLPTLASLLRGGRQHKQLTRPYLKKIAKAWQHTASELLGRSCMEMQSQHLIATGRMTPAAWGNHAYQDYQVQLMLLEQQNKKRLLMARQQQDAMA
;
A
#
# COMPACT_ATOMS: atom_id res chain seq x y z
N MET A 1 53.37 5.11 11.35
CA MET A 1 52.39 4.02 11.15
C MET A 1 51.03 4.66 10.96
N SER A 2 50.43 4.53 9.78
CA SER A 2 49.11 5.11 9.51
C SER A 2 48.05 4.37 10.31
N THR A 3 47.21 5.07 11.05
CA THR A 3 46.07 4.46 11.77
C THR A 3 45.15 3.78 10.76
N PRO A 4 44.77 2.51 10.98
CA PRO A 4 43.85 1.82 10.07
C PRO A 4 42.50 2.55 10.08
N THR A 5 42.07 2.98 8.90
CA THR A 5 40.74 3.57 8.70
C THR A 5 39.78 2.51 8.18
N LEU A 6 38.49 2.68 8.47
CA LEU A 6 37.43 1.76 8.00
C LEU A 6 37.47 1.58 6.46
N LEU A 7 37.82 2.64 5.74
CA LEU A 7 37.93 2.67 4.27
C LEU A 7 39.16 1.92 3.71
N ASN A 8 40.12 1.56 4.55
CA ASN A 8 41.30 0.80 4.13
C ASN A 8 41.09 -0.71 4.24
N LEU A 9 39.93 -1.16 4.75
CA LEU A 9 39.61 -2.59 4.84
C LEU A 9 39.30 -3.17 3.45
N PRO A 10 39.46 -4.48 3.24
CA PRO A 10 38.90 -5.16 2.07
C PRO A 10 37.40 -4.87 1.89
N PRO A 11 36.91 -4.68 0.66
CA PRO A 11 35.53 -4.27 0.39
C PRO A 11 34.50 -5.27 0.96
N GLU A 12 34.83 -6.56 1.03
CA GLU A 12 33.95 -7.59 1.60
C GLU A 12 33.76 -7.40 3.10
N LEU A 13 34.79 -6.94 3.82
CA LEU A 13 34.69 -6.65 5.25
C LEU A 13 33.96 -5.33 5.49
N GLN A 14 34.18 -4.32 4.64
CA GLN A 14 33.43 -3.06 4.71
C GLN A 14 31.93 -3.28 4.53
N ASP A 15 31.53 -4.03 3.50
CA ASP A 15 30.13 -4.38 3.24
C ASP A 15 29.48 -5.10 4.43
N ARG A 16 30.16 -6.08 5.03
CA ARG A 16 29.68 -6.79 6.22
C ARG A 16 29.51 -5.87 7.42
N ILE A 17 30.48 -4.96 7.66
CA ILE A 17 30.40 -4.00 8.75
C ILE A 17 29.26 -3.01 8.51
N PHE A 18 29.11 -2.49 7.29
CA PHE A 18 28.02 -1.58 6.95
C PHE A 18 26.66 -2.24 7.09
N LYS A 19 26.49 -3.47 6.61
CA LYS A 19 25.26 -4.24 6.82
C LYS A 19 24.93 -4.39 8.30
N ALA A 20 25.89 -4.82 9.11
CA ALA A 20 25.70 -4.99 10.55
C ALA A 20 25.37 -3.68 11.30
N LEU A 21 25.84 -2.53 10.80
CA LEU A 21 25.62 -1.22 11.42
C LEU A 21 24.37 -0.48 10.93
N LEU A 22 23.94 -0.75 9.69
CA LEU A 22 22.93 0.05 8.98
C LEU A 22 21.64 -0.71 8.74
N VAL A 23 21.73 -2.02 8.49
CA VAL A 23 20.59 -2.90 8.27
C VAL A 23 20.25 -3.49 9.62
N GLU A 24 19.42 -2.80 10.38
CA GLU A 24 18.76 -3.42 11.52
C GLU A 24 17.90 -4.57 11.01
N ASP A 25 17.75 -5.67 11.76
CA ASP A 25 16.83 -6.78 11.42
C ASP A 25 15.34 -6.35 11.36
N GLY A 26 15.07 -5.05 11.56
CA GLY A 26 13.77 -4.42 11.54
C GLY A 26 13.39 -3.78 10.20
N ILE A 27 12.19 -3.20 10.20
CA ILE A 27 11.60 -2.54 9.04
C ILE A 27 11.68 -1.04 9.26
N THR A 28 12.26 -0.31 8.31
CA THR A 28 12.41 1.14 8.40
C THR A 28 11.14 1.83 7.87
N SER A 29 10.35 2.46 8.74
CA SER A 29 9.19 3.24 8.30
C SER A 29 9.63 4.50 7.56
N LEU A 30 9.16 4.66 6.32
CA LEU A 30 9.33 5.89 5.54
C LEU A 30 8.51 7.06 6.08
N GLN A 31 7.56 6.86 7.01
CA GLN A 31 6.65 7.93 7.44
C GLN A 31 6.91 8.45 8.85
N HIS A 32 7.49 7.63 9.73
CA HIS A 32 7.59 7.96 11.16
C HIS A 32 9.01 8.20 11.64
N SER A 33 9.99 7.54 11.03
CA SER A 33 11.36 7.48 11.57
C SER A 33 12.40 7.48 10.47
N PHE A 34 12.09 8.08 9.32
CA PHE A 34 13.06 8.21 8.25
C PHE A 34 14.14 9.23 8.64
N ALA A 35 15.22 8.73 9.25
CA ALA A 35 16.42 9.46 9.56
C ALA A 35 17.57 8.84 8.77
N GLU A 36 18.35 9.70 8.10
CA GLU A 36 19.56 9.26 7.43
C GLU A 36 20.51 8.62 8.47
N PRO A 37 21.11 7.44 8.22
CA PRO A 37 21.95 6.77 9.20
C PRO A 37 23.07 7.69 9.71
N LYS A 38 23.35 7.68 11.02
CA LYS A 38 24.37 8.57 11.60
C LYS A 38 25.74 8.40 10.93
N LEU A 39 26.06 7.19 10.47
CA LEU A 39 27.32 6.87 9.81
C LEU A 39 27.52 7.63 8.49
N SER A 40 26.45 7.90 7.74
CA SER A 40 26.51 8.63 6.48
C SER A 40 26.74 10.13 6.68
N GLN A 41 26.64 10.62 7.91
CA GLN A 41 26.88 12.03 8.28
C GLN A 41 28.36 12.31 8.59
N VAL A 42 29.20 11.28 8.72
CA VAL A 42 30.60 11.42 9.15
C VAL A 42 31.48 12.07 8.07
N CYS A 43 31.45 11.54 6.84
CA CYS A 43 32.19 12.10 5.71
C CYS A 43 31.57 11.73 4.36
N ARG A 44 31.95 12.43 3.28
CA ARG A 44 31.37 12.22 1.94
C ARG A 44 31.61 10.82 1.37
N SER A 45 32.79 10.24 1.62
CA SER A 45 33.13 8.89 1.14
C SER A 45 32.27 7.84 1.84
N LEU A 46 32.19 7.89 3.17
CA LEU A 46 31.32 7.01 3.95
C LEU A 46 29.86 7.21 3.56
N ARG A 47 29.40 8.45 3.38
CA ARG A 47 28.04 8.73 2.92
C ARG A 47 27.71 7.95 1.65
N LYS A 48 28.59 7.98 0.65
CA LYS A 48 28.36 7.32 -0.64
C LYS A 48 28.21 5.80 -0.47
N GLU A 49 29.11 5.17 0.27
CA GLU A 49 29.10 3.71 0.45
C GLU A 49 27.98 3.23 1.38
N THR A 50 27.77 3.94 2.49
CA THR A 50 26.76 3.58 3.49
C THR A 50 25.34 3.77 2.99
N LEU A 51 25.05 4.82 2.22
CA LEU A 51 23.72 5.01 1.66
C LEU A 51 23.40 3.94 0.62
N ASP A 52 24.38 3.52 -0.18
CA ASP A 52 24.15 2.45 -1.16
C ASP A 52 23.74 1.15 -0.46
N VAL A 53 24.50 0.72 0.57
CA VAL A 53 24.16 -0.45 1.40
C VAL A 53 22.80 -0.26 2.09
N PHE A 54 22.57 0.89 2.72
CA PHE A 54 21.34 1.15 3.48
C PHE A 54 20.10 1.07 2.59
N TYR A 55 20.07 1.77 1.45
CA TYR A 55 18.88 1.76 0.58
C TYR A 55 18.73 0.42 -0.17
N HIS A 56 19.83 -0.26 -0.47
CA HIS A 56 19.78 -1.53 -1.17
C HIS A 56 19.26 -2.66 -0.28
N ASP A 57 19.77 -2.77 0.95
CA ASP A 57 19.54 -3.94 1.81
C ASP A 57 18.47 -3.74 2.88
N SER A 58 18.04 -2.49 3.14
CA SER A 58 16.95 -2.24 4.09
C SER A 58 15.57 -2.48 3.46
N THR A 59 14.64 -2.97 4.28
CA THR A 59 13.22 -3.01 3.93
C THR A 59 12.52 -1.75 4.40
N PHE A 60 11.97 -0.97 3.46
CA PHE A 60 11.27 0.27 3.75
C PHE A 60 9.77 0.04 3.83
N CYS A 61 9.12 0.45 4.91
CA CYS A 61 7.68 0.36 5.06
C CYS A 61 6.96 1.68 4.80
N ILE A 62 5.85 1.58 4.08
CA ILE A 62 4.80 2.60 3.99
C ILE A 62 3.58 2.04 4.71
N ASP A 63 3.33 2.54 5.91
CA ASP A 63 2.16 2.25 6.70
C ASP A 63 0.98 3.18 6.33
N ASN A 64 -0.21 2.80 6.80
CA ASN A 64 -1.41 3.61 6.66
C ASN A 64 -1.86 4.21 8.00
N ASP A 65 -0.94 4.50 8.91
CA ASP A 65 -1.31 5.11 10.18
C ASP A 65 -1.94 6.50 9.96
N GLY A 66 -3.10 6.73 10.59
CA GLY A 66 -3.90 7.94 10.38
C GLY A 66 -4.73 7.98 9.08
N GLY A 67 -4.80 6.88 8.32
CA GLY A 67 -5.61 6.75 7.09
C GLY A 67 -4.95 7.33 5.84
N HIS A 68 -5.59 7.08 4.68
CA HIS A 68 -5.02 7.33 3.33
C HIS A 68 -4.49 8.76 3.15
N ILE A 69 -5.23 9.78 3.60
CA ILE A 69 -4.84 11.18 3.40
C ILE A 69 -3.58 11.51 4.24
N ALA A 70 -3.56 11.11 5.51
CA ALA A 70 -2.45 11.40 6.41
C ALA A 70 -1.19 10.62 6.01
N SER A 71 -1.35 9.33 5.68
CA SER A 71 -0.26 8.46 5.27
C SER A 71 0.39 8.94 3.96
N MET A 72 -0.41 9.32 2.95
CA MET A 72 0.10 9.87 1.69
C MET A 72 0.74 11.26 1.84
N LYS A 73 0.26 12.08 2.78
CA LYS A 73 0.89 13.36 3.12
C LYS A 73 2.27 13.14 3.73
N ARG A 74 2.38 12.26 4.74
CA ARG A 74 3.66 11.89 5.38
C ARG A 74 4.65 11.31 4.36
N LEU A 75 4.19 10.35 3.54
CA LEU A 75 5.00 9.77 2.47
C LEU A 75 5.50 10.84 1.49
N SER A 76 4.64 11.79 1.10
CA SER A 76 5.02 12.88 0.20
C SER A 76 6.07 13.81 0.81
N GLN A 77 6.00 14.07 2.11
CA GLN A 77 6.99 14.86 2.84
C GLN A 77 8.34 14.13 2.86
N THR A 78 8.38 12.87 3.29
CA THR A 78 9.62 12.07 3.31
C THR A 78 10.24 11.97 1.91
N LEU A 79 9.43 11.69 0.89
CA LEU A 79 9.92 11.62 -0.48
C LEU A 79 10.49 12.96 -0.98
N GLY A 80 10.02 14.09 -0.44
CA GLY A 80 10.58 15.41 -0.75
C GLY A 80 12.01 15.58 -0.24
N HIS A 81 12.36 14.93 0.88
CA HIS A 81 13.68 14.99 1.50
C HIS A 81 14.69 14.01 0.88
N LEU A 82 14.22 12.94 0.24
CA LEU A 82 15.06 11.90 -0.35
C LEU A 82 15.65 12.29 -1.71
N HIS A 83 16.96 12.15 -1.90
CA HIS A 83 17.57 12.39 -3.20
C HIS A 83 17.11 11.36 -4.25
N SER A 84 17.10 11.72 -5.54
CA SER A 84 16.64 10.81 -6.60
C SER A 84 17.50 9.56 -6.74
N SER A 85 18.81 9.66 -6.46
CA SER A 85 19.73 8.51 -6.46
C SER A 85 19.38 7.52 -5.36
N ASP A 86 19.03 8.03 -4.18
CA ASP A 86 18.75 7.23 -2.99
C ASP A 86 17.47 6.41 -3.21
N LEU A 87 16.46 7.05 -3.79
CA LEU A 87 15.22 6.38 -4.21
C LEU A 87 15.45 5.30 -5.25
N ALA A 88 16.38 5.53 -6.19
CA ALA A 88 16.74 4.56 -7.20
C ALA A 88 17.43 3.31 -6.63
N SER A 89 18.08 3.44 -5.47
CA SER A 89 18.75 2.35 -4.77
C SER A 89 17.79 1.50 -3.94
N ILE A 90 16.57 1.96 -3.64
CA ILE A 90 15.57 1.17 -2.90
C ILE A 90 15.23 -0.12 -3.65
N ARG A 91 15.35 -1.26 -2.96
CA ARG A 91 15.01 -2.60 -3.49
C ARG A 91 13.81 -3.24 -2.83
N HIS A 92 13.68 -3.08 -1.51
CA HIS A 92 12.65 -3.74 -0.73
C HIS A 92 11.66 -2.72 -0.20
N ILE A 93 10.42 -2.80 -0.67
CA ILE A 93 9.33 -1.92 -0.25
C ILE A 93 8.22 -2.77 0.33
N ARG A 94 7.92 -2.54 1.59
CA ARG A 94 6.79 -3.11 2.29
C ARG A 94 5.66 -2.07 2.34
N LEU A 95 4.47 -2.45 1.95
CA LEU A 95 3.27 -1.63 2.00
C LEU A 95 2.33 -2.25 3.03
N ASP A 96 2.25 -1.63 4.20
CA ASP A 96 1.41 -2.10 5.28
C ASP A 96 0.04 -1.43 5.24
N TRP A 97 -0.99 -2.24 5.35
CA TRP A 97 -2.35 -1.80 5.58
C TRP A 97 -2.79 -2.25 6.97
N ASN A 98 -3.01 -1.27 7.84
CA ASN A 98 -3.45 -1.52 9.21
C ASN A 98 -4.94 -1.17 9.35
N THR A 99 -5.77 -2.16 9.69
CA THR A 99 -7.20 -1.96 9.92
C THR A 99 -7.54 -1.51 11.35
N ARG A 100 -6.58 -1.05 12.17
CA ARG A 100 -6.80 -0.59 13.56
C ARG A 100 -7.92 0.47 13.73
N CYS A 101 -8.41 1.05 12.65
CA CYS A 101 -9.58 1.90 12.60
C CYS A 101 -10.89 1.06 12.65
N GLN A 102 -11.14 0.34 13.75
CA GLN A 102 -12.31 -0.55 13.92
C GLN A 102 -13.55 0.09 14.57
N GLY A 103 -13.70 1.42 14.54
CA GLY A 103 -14.87 2.08 15.13
C GLY A 103 -16.03 2.37 14.16
N ASN A 104 -15.74 2.63 12.89
CA ASN A 104 -16.77 3.05 11.94
C ASN A 104 -16.26 2.96 10.50
N TRP A 105 -16.62 1.89 9.79
CA TRP A 105 -16.13 1.63 8.43
C TRP A 105 -16.43 2.79 7.47
N LYS A 106 -17.58 3.48 7.60
CA LYS A 106 -17.92 4.65 6.78
C LYS A 106 -16.99 5.85 7.00
N LEU A 107 -16.35 5.97 8.17
CA LEU A 107 -15.41 7.06 8.49
C LEU A 107 -13.95 6.67 8.26
N CYS A 108 -13.62 5.37 8.27
CA CYS A 108 -12.25 4.88 8.09
C CYS A 108 -11.92 4.46 6.64
N PHE A 109 -12.94 4.13 5.84
CA PHE A 109 -12.76 3.71 4.42
C PHE A 109 -13.26 4.74 3.40
N ASP A 110 -13.77 5.89 3.84
CA ASP A 110 -14.06 7.00 2.95
C ASP A 110 -12.74 7.69 2.53
N LEU A 111 -12.39 7.55 1.26
CA LEU A 111 -11.22 8.16 0.63
C LEU A 111 -11.17 9.70 0.78
N LYS A 112 -12.28 10.33 1.17
CA LYS A 112 -12.46 11.78 1.23
C LYS A 112 -12.38 12.38 2.64
N SER A 113 -12.40 11.58 3.70
CA SER A 113 -12.42 12.11 5.07
C SER A 113 -11.20 11.69 5.91
N VAL A 114 -10.72 12.62 6.74
CA VAL A 114 -9.68 12.33 7.75
C VAL A 114 -10.38 11.64 8.91
N PRO A 115 -9.98 10.42 9.32
CA PRO A 115 -10.59 9.78 10.47
C PRO A 115 -10.36 10.66 11.71
N LYS A 116 -11.45 11.19 12.30
CA LYS A 116 -11.38 11.83 13.61
C LYS A 116 -10.91 10.76 14.60
N LYS A 117 -9.90 11.07 15.44
CA LYS A 117 -9.43 10.16 16.51
C LYS A 117 -10.64 9.67 17.32
N HIS A 118 -11.01 8.42 17.11
CA HIS A 118 -12.00 7.72 17.90
C HIS A 118 -11.25 6.94 18.98
N GLN A 119 -11.56 7.18 20.25
CA GLN A 119 -11.13 6.32 21.35
C GLN A 119 -11.99 5.05 21.32
N CYS A 120 -11.43 3.95 20.83
CA CYS A 120 -12.05 2.65 21.02
C CYS A 120 -11.96 2.30 22.51
N LEU A 121 -13.09 2.29 23.21
CA LEU A 121 -13.16 1.69 24.54
C LEU A 121 -12.94 0.19 24.40
N ALA A 122 -11.92 -0.33 25.09
CA ALA A 122 -11.50 -1.74 25.04
C ALA A 122 -12.57 -2.74 25.57
N SER A 123 -13.72 -2.24 26.02
CA SER A 123 -14.76 -3.02 26.70
C SER A 123 -15.90 -3.50 25.81
N ASP A 124 -15.94 -3.18 24.51
CA ASP A 124 -16.95 -3.72 23.58
C ASP A 124 -16.58 -5.15 23.13
N VAL A 125 -16.90 -6.06 24.05
CA VAL A 125 -16.77 -7.50 24.00
C VAL A 125 -17.47 -8.14 22.80
N GLY A 126 -16.68 -8.85 21.99
CA GLY A 126 -17.12 -9.91 21.08
C GLY A 126 -16.40 -9.94 19.74
N TRP A 127 -16.04 -8.75 19.22
CA TRP A 127 -15.41 -8.58 17.90
C TRP A 127 -14.32 -7.50 17.88
N SER A 128 -13.93 -6.99 19.05
CA SER A 128 -12.81 -6.04 19.20
C SER A 128 -11.49 -6.71 18.80
N THR A 129 -11.14 -6.53 17.53
CA THR A 129 -9.82 -6.62 16.90
C THR A 129 -9.03 -7.93 17.05
N PRO A 130 -9.11 -8.85 16.08
CA PRO A 130 -7.88 -9.32 15.47
C PRO A 130 -7.30 -8.11 14.74
N GLY A 131 -6.08 -7.70 15.12
CA GLY A 131 -5.33 -6.73 14.33
C GLY A 131 -5.02 -7.34 12.98
N TYR A 132 -5.93 -7.18 12.01
CA TYR A 132 -5.69 -7.63 10.65
C TYR A 132 -4.70 -6.66 10.01
N MET A 133 -3.41 -7.00 10.13
CA MET A 133 -2.37 -6.33 9.37
C MET A 133 -2.23 -7.08 8.05
N VAL A 134 -2.53 -6.41 6.95
CA VAL A 134 -2.26 -6.95 5.62
C VAL A 134 -1.01 -6.26 5.10
N ALA A 135 -0.02 -7.03 4.71
CA ALA A 135 1.27 -6.52 4.27
C ALA A 135 1.59 -7.00 2.86
N CYS A 136 1.75 -6.06 1.93
CA CYS A 136 2.26 -6.35 0.60
C CYS A 136 3.74 -6.03 0.52
N TYR A 137 4.50 -6.93 -0.08
CA TYR A 137 5.94 -6.85 -0.23
C TYR A 137 6.26 -6.73 -1.71
N ILE A 138 6.84 -5.60 -2.07
CA ILE A 138 7.32 -5.34 -3.42
C ILE A 138 8.84 -5.44 -3.37
N THR A 139 9.37 -6.49 -3.98
CA THR A 139 10.80 -6.69 -4.16
C THR A 139 11.17 -6.29 -5.59
N LEU A 140 11.92 -5.21 -5.72
CA LEU A 140 12.45 -4.74 -7.00
C LEU A 140 13.79 -5.43 -7.25
N VAL A 141 13.79 -6.45 -8.13
CA VAL A 141 15.01 -7.19 -8.47
C VAL A 141 15.82 -6.41 -9.51
N PRO A 142 17.04 -5.93 -9.19
CA PRO A 142 17.79 -5.02 -10.06
C PRO A 142 18.40 -5.69 -11.29
N ARG A 143 18.62 -7.01 -11.25
CA ARG A 143 19.33 -7.75 -12.32
C ARG A 143 18.43 -8.17 -13.47
N GLU A 144 17.11 -8.09 -13.31
CA GLU A 144 16.15 -8.56 -14.31
C GLU A 144 15.11 -7.47 -14.62
N PRO A 145 14.41 -7.51 -15.75
CA PRO A 145 13.39 -6.50 -16.07
C PRO A 145 12.10 -6.66 -15.27
N TRP A 146 11.99 -7.60 -14.33
CA TRP A 146 10.77 -7.83 -13.58
C TRP A 146 10.93 -7.46 -12.12
N ALA A 147 9.83 -7.03 -11.52
CA ALA A 147 9.71 -6.90 -10.09
C ALA A 147 8.94 -8.10 -9.56
N GLU A 148 9.35 -8.58 -8.41
CA GLU A 148 8.65 -9.62 -7.68
C GLU A 148 7.66 -8.96 -6.72
N LEU A 149 6.38 -9.22 -6.96
CA LEU A 149 5.33 -8.87 -6.03
C LEU A 149 5.04 -10.10 -5.18
N SER A 150 5.20 -9.98 -3.87
CA SER A 150 4.76 -10.98 -2.91
C SER A 150 3.77 -10.34 -1.95
N ILE A 151 2.71 -11.03 -1.59
CA ILE A 151 1.79 -10.53 -0.57
C ILE A 151 1.77 -11.54 0.55
N SER A 152 2.15 -11.08 1.74
CA SER A 152 2.13 -11.93 2.93
C SER A 152 0.92 -11.57 3.75
N PHE A 153 0.28 -12.57 4.32
CA PHE A 153 -0.83 -12.37 5.21
C PHE A 153 -0.59 -13.15 6.51
N PRO A 154 -1.07 -12.64 7.65
CA PRO A 154 -1.20 -13.47 8.84
C PRO A 154 -2.16 -14.64 8.53
N ASP A 155 -1.88 -15.82 9.06
CA ASP A 155 -2.72 -17.01 8.85
C ASP A 155 -4.06 -16.86 9.57
N ASN A 156 -5.03 -16.27 8.89
CA ASN A 156 -6.41 -16.13 9.36
C ASN A 156 -7.40 -16.24 8.19
N ALA A 157 -8.68 -16.40 8.51
CA ALA A 157 -9.74 -16.62 7.53
C ALA A 157 -9.90 -15.43 6.55
N LEU A 158 -9.88 -14.18 7.05
CA LEU A 158 -9.97 -12.98 6.21
C LEU A 158 -8.83 -12.95 5.19
N SER A 159 -7.63 -13.22 5.68
CA SER A 159 -6.41 -13.27 4.88
C SER A 159 -6.50 -14.31 3.78
N LYS A 160 -7.02 -15.51 4.05
CA LYS A 160 -7.24 -16.55 3.02
C LYS A 160 -8.23 -16.12 1.93
N VAL A 161 -9.27 -15.38 2.31
CA VAL A 161 -10.29 -14.88 1.37
C VAL A 161 -9.77 -13.71 0.54
N VAL A 162 -9.03 -12.79 1.15
CA VAL A 162 -8.56 -11.55 0.50
C VAL A 162 -7.25 -11.73 -0.24
N ALA A 163 -6.46 -12.77 0.08
CA ALA A 163 -5.11 -12.91 -0.45
C ALA A 163 -5.03 -12.95 -1.96
N THR A 164 -5.73 -13.91 -2.56
CA THR A 164 -5.70 -14.12 -4.00
C THR A 164 -6.26 -12.91 -4.77
N PRO A 165 -7.46 -12.38 -4.44
CA PRO A 165 -8.00 -11.21 -5.14
C PRO A 165 -7.12 -9.96 -5.01
N LEU A 166 -6.51 -9.76 -3.83
CA LEU A 166 -5.62 -8.63 -3.61
C LEU A 166 -4.34 -8.77 -4.41
N HIS A 167 -3.77 -9.97 -4.47
CA HIS A 167 -2.59 -10.27 -5.28
C HIS A 167 -2.85 -10.06 -6.77
N GLU A 168 -3.93 -10.61 -7.31
CA GLU A 168 -4.31 -10.45 -8.71
C GLU A 168 -4.48 -8.97 -9.07
N ARG A 169 -5.30 -8.24 -8.30
CA ARG A 169 -5.59 -6.83 -8.58
C ARG A 169 -4.38 -5.92 -8.38
N MET A 170 -3.51 -6.23 -7.43
CA MET A 170 -2.24 -5.51 -7.28
C MET A 170 -1.27 -5.83 -8.40
N SER A 171 -1.21 -7.08 -8.88
CA SER A 171 -0.40 -7.45 -10.04
C SER A 171 -0.85 -6.67 -11.28
N GLU A 172 -2.16 -6.53 -11.50
CA GLU A 172 -2.73 -5.74 -12.59
C GLU A 172 -2.38 -4.25 -12.54
N VAL A 173 -2.11 -3.69 -11.35
CA VAL A 173 -1.75 -2.26 -11.23
C VAL A 173 -0.24 -2.06 -11.20
N VAL A 174 0.47 -2.90 -10.44
CA VAL A 174 1.92 -2.80 -10.23
C VAL A 174 2.67 -3.23 -11.48
N LEU A 175 2.34 -4.37 -12.10
CA LEU A 175 3.08 -4.87 -13.25
C LEU A 175 3.02 -3.89 -14.44
N PRO A 176 1.88 -3.29 -14.84
CA PRO A 176 1.88 -2.30 -15.91
C PRO A 176 2.56 -0.99 -15.52
N THR A 177 2.41 -0.56 -14.26
CA THR A 177 3.09 0.65 -13.75
C THR A 177 4.60 0.46 -13.79
N LEU A 178 5.10 -0.72 -13.43
CA LEU A 178 6.51 -1.05 -13.52
C LEU A 178 6.95 -1.34 -14.96
N ALA A 179 6.12 -1.98 -15.79
CA ALA A 179 6.43 -2.23 -17.20
C ALA A 179 6.55 -0.91 -18.00
N SER A 180 5.78 0.12 -17.61
CA SER A 180 5.91 1.45 -18.21
C SER A 180 7.29 2.10 -17.95
N LEU A 181 7.97 1.74 -16.84
CA LEU A 181 9.35 2.15 -16.56
C LEU A 181 10.36 1.51 -17.53
N LEU A 182 10.06 0.32 -18.04
CA LEU A 182 11.01 -0.50 -18.81
C LEU A 182 11.03 -0.17 -20.31
N ARG A 183 9.96 0.41 -20.87
CA ARG A 183 9.84 0.64 -22.32
C ARG A 183 10.61 1.86 -22.84
N GLY A 184 10.97 2.80 -21.98
CA GLY A 184 11.81 3.93 -22.38
C GLY A 184 13.28 3.50 -22.35
N GLY A 185 13.89 3.21 -23.49
CA GLY A 185 15.28 2.71 -23.65
C GLY A 185 16.41 3.63 -23.15
N ARG A 186 16.23 4.38 -22.07
CA ARG A 186 17.28 5.13 -21.38
C ARG A 186 17.63 4.48 -20.05
N GLN A 187 18.93 4.46 -19.80
CA GLN A 187 19.61 3.99 -18.61
C GLN A 187 19.03 4.63 -17.35
N HIS A 188 18.02 3.99 -16.78
CA HIS A 188 18.09 3.28 -15.50
C HIS A 188 16.65 3.09 -15.01
N LYS A 189 16.33 1.83 -14.72
CA LYS A 189 15.04 1.35 -14.18
C LYS A 189 14.87 1.83 -12.74
N GLN A 190 14.81 3.13 -12.52
CA GLN A 190 14.86 3.73 -11.19
C GLN A 190 13.46 4.02 -10.68
N LEU A 191 13.23 3.65 -9.42
CA LEU A 191 12.06 4.08 -8.69
C LEU A 191 12.11 5.60 -8.49
N THR A 192 11.14 6.32 -9.05
CA THR A 192 11.03 7.77 -8.87
C THR A 192 9.91 8.12 -7.88
N ARG A 193 9.95 9.36 -7.34
CA ARG A 193 8.93 9.85 -6.39
C ARG A 193 7.50 9.71 -6.96
N PRO A 194 7.19 10.12 -8.21
CA PRO A 194 5.87 9.90 -8.81
C PRO A 194 5.42 8.43 -8.82
N TYR A 195 6.33 7.49 -9.14
CA TYR A 195 5.99 6.07 -9.21
C TYR A 195 5.69 5.50 -7.83
N LEU A 196 6.53 5.80 -6.83
CA LEU A 196 6.28 5.32 -5.47
C LEU A 196 4.95 5.83 -4.93
N LYS A 197 4.61 7.11 -5.19
CA LYS A 197 3.29 7.67 -4.83
C LYS A 197 2.15 6.96 -5.55
N LYS A 198 2.30 6.65 -6.84
CA LYS A 198 1.27 5.95 -7.62
C LYS A 198 1.05 4.53 -7.11
N ILE A 199 2.13 3.79 -6.82
CA ILE A 199 2.08 2.43 -6.27
C ILE A 199 1.45 2.44 -4.88
N ALA A 200 1.89 3.33 -3.98
CA ALA A 200 1.32 3.45 -2.64
C ALA A 200 -0.18 3.78 -2.69
N LYS A 201 -0.58 4.74 -3.54
CA LYS A 201 -2.00 5.10 -3.72
C LYS A 201 -2.82 3.94 -4.27
N ALA A 202 -2.30 3.22 -5.26
CA ALA A 202 -2.95 2.04 -5.82
C ALA A 202 -3.15 0.95 -4.76
N TRP A 203 -2.09 0.62 -4.01
CA TRP A 203 -2.16 -0.33 -2.90
C TRP A 203 -3.23 0.07 -1.89
N GLN A 204 -3.18 1.31 -1.42
CA GLN A 204 -4.09 1.79 -0.40
C GLN A 204 -5.56 1.74 -0.87
N HIS A 205 -5.81 2.12 -2.12
CA HIS A 205 -7.16 2.05 -2.70
C HIS A 205 -7.66 0.60 -2.83
N THR A 206 -6.85 -0.27 -3.45
CA THR A 206 -7.22 -1.68 -3.70
C THR A 206 -7.40 -2.44 -2.38
N ALA A 207 -6.48 -2.25 -1.43
CA ALA A 207 -6.58 -2.88 -0.12
C ALA A 207 -7.81 -2.38 0.64
N SER A 208 -8.10 -1.07 0.63
CA SER A 208 -9.33 -0.52 1.23
C SER A 208 -10.59 -1.16 0.67
N GLU A 209 -10.69 -1.22 -0.65
CA GLU A 209 -11.89 -1.71 -1.35
C GLU A 209 -12.12 -3.19 -1.06
N LEU A 210 -11.09 -4.03 -1.21
CA LEU A 210 -11.20 -5.47 -1.03
C LEU A 210 -11.41 -5.84 0.43
N LEU A 211 -10.62 -5.26 1.35
CA LEU A 211 -10.81 -5.52 2.79
C LEU A 211 -12.16 -5.02 3.27
N GLY A 212 -12.61 -3.86 2.79
CA GLY A 212 -13.93 -3.32 3.11
C GLY A 212 -15.04 -4.28 2.69
N ARG A 213 -15.02 -4.77 1.45
CA ARG A 213 -16.03 -5.73 0.94
C ARG A 213 -15.99 -7.06 1.70
N SER A 214 -14.83 -7.69 1.81
CA SER A 214 -14.72 -9.01 2.44
C SER A 214 -15.03 -8.97 3.94
N CYS A 215 -14.69 -7.88 4.64
CA CYS A 215 -15.11 -7.70 6.04
C CYS A 215 -16.64 -7.62 6.17
N MET A 216 -17.32 -6.87 5.29
CA MET A 216 -18.78 -6.79 5.30
C MET A 216 -19.43 -8.14 5.01
N GLU A 217 -18.92 -8.88 4.03
CA GLU A 217 -19.41 -10.22 3.67
C GLU A 217 -19.27 -11.20 4.84
N MET A 218 -18.09 -11.29 5.46
CA MET A 218 -17.87 -12.18 6.61
C MET A 218 -18.70 -11.79 7.83
N GLN A 219 -18.81 -10.49 8.14
CA GLN A 219 -19.65 -10.02 9.25
C GLN A 219 -21.10 -10.42 9.01
N SER A 220 -21.58 -10.26 7.78
CA SER A 220 -22.93 -10.62 7.39
C SER A 220 -23.17 -12.15 7.49
N GLN A 221 -22.21 -12.97 7.05
CA GLN A 221 -22.26 -14.43 7.20
C GLN A 221 -22.29 -14.85 8.68
N HIS A 222 -21.50 -14.18 9.54
CA HIS A 222 -21.48 -14.48 10.97
C HIS A 222 -22.81 -14.11 11.65
N LEU A 223 -23.44 -13.00 11.27
CA LEU A 223 -24.75 -12.61 11.81
C LEU A 223 -25.85 -13.60 11.44
N ILE A 224 -25.78 -14.22 10.25
CA ILE A 224 -26.66 -15.34 9.88
C ILE A 224 -26.35 -16.57 10.74
N ALA A 225 -25.09 -16.97 10.82
CA ALA A 225 -24.68 -18.18 11.53
C ALA A 225 -25.05 -18.16 13.03
N THR A 226 -25.04 -16.98 13.64
CA THR A 226 -25.42 -16.76 15.05
C THR A 226 -26.93 -16.55 15.27
N GLY A 227 -27.74 -16.61 14.21
CA GLY A 227 -29.19 -16.40 14.28
C GLY A 227 -29.59 -14.98 14.68
N ARG A 228 -28.65 -14.03 14.71
CA ARG A 228 -28.91 -12.61 15.00
C ARG A 228 -29.49 -11.85 13.79
N MET A 229 -29.41 -12.44 12.59
CA MET A 229 -30.17 -12.03 11.40
C MET A 229 -30.89 -13.24 10.82
N THR A 230 -32.17 -13.10 10.47
CA THR A 230 -32.92 -14.13 9.73
C THR A 230 -32.56 -14.08 8.24
N PRO A 231 -32.53 -15.23 7.52
CA PRO A 231 -32.28 -15.27 6.07
C PRO A 231 -33.23 -14.39 5.25
N ALA A 232 -34.44 -14.12 5.77
CA ALA A 232 -35.41 -13.21 5.17
C ALA A 232 -34.92 -11.75 5.08
N ALA A 233 -34.04 -11.31 5.99
CA ALA A 233 -33.44 -9.98 5.94
C ALA A 233 -32.39 -9.84 4.81
N TRP A 234 -31.78 -10.95 4.36
CA TRP A 234 -30.86 -10.99 3.22
C TRP A 234 -31.58 -10.99 1.87
N GLY A 235 -32.77 -11.60 1.79
CA GLY A 235 -33.64 -11.47 0.62
C GLY A 235 -33.95 -10.01 0.28
N ASN A 236 -34.03 -9.16 1.32
CA ASN A 236 -34.18 -7.71 1.14
C ASN A 236 -32.90 -7.01 0.65
N HIS A 237 -31.70 -7.49 0.98
CA HIS A 237 -30.46 -6.83 0.56
C HIS A 237 -30.11 -7.14 -0.90
N ALA A 238 -30.25 -8.40 -1.32
CA ALA A 238 -30.10 -8.78 -2.73
C ALA A 238 -31.16 -8.11 -3.61
N TYR A 239 -32.39 -7.98 -3.09
CA TYR A 239 -33.45 -7.25 -3.76
C TYR A 239 -33.19 -5.73 -3.81
N GLN A 240 -32.68 -5.14 -2.73
CA GLN A 240 -32.31 -3.72 -2.71
C GLN A 240 -31.16 -3.42 -3.68
N ASP A 241 -30.13 -4.25 -3.74
CA ASP A 241 -29.01 -4.09 -4.68
C ASP A 241 -29.48 -4.24 -6.12
N TYR A 242 -30.38 -5.21 -6.38
CA TYR A 242 -31.00 -5.38 -7.69
C TYR A 242 -31.87 -4.16 -8.08
N GLN A 243 -32.64 -3.60 -7.14
CA GLN A 243 -33.41 -2.38 -7.36
C GLN A 243 -32.51 -1.17 -7.66
N VAL A 244 -31.39 -1.02 -6.95
CA VAL A 244 -30.41 0.05 -7.20
C VAL A 244 -29.75 -0.11 -8.56
N GLN A 245 -29.41 -1.35 -8.94
CA GLN A 245 -28.80 -1.64 -10.25
C GLN A 245 -29.75 -1.31 -11.40
N LEU A 246 -31.04 -1.65 -11.27
CA LEU A 246 -32.10 -1.27 -12.22
C LEU A 246 -32.23 0.25 -12.36
N MET A 247 -32.28 0.98 -11.23
CA MET A 247 -32.39 2.43 -11.24
C MET A 247 -31.20 3.11 -11.95
N LEU A 248 -29.98 2.63 -11.71
CA LEU A 248 -28.77 3.13 -12.39
C LEU A 248 -28.81 2.86 -13.89
N LEU A 249 -29.31 1.69 -14.30
CA LEU A 249 -29.46 1.32 -15.70
C LEU A 249 -30.47 2.22 -16.42
N GLU A 250 -31.61 2.49 -15.79
CA GLU A 250 -32.63 3.42 -16.30
C GLU A 250 -32.08 4.84 -16.45
N GLN A 251 -31.30 5.32 -15.48
CA GLN A 251 -30.69 6.64 -15.54
C GLN A 251 -29.67 6.74 -16.69
N GLN A 252 -28.87 5.69 -16.92
CA GLN A 252 -27.96 5.62 -18.06
C GLN A 252 -28.70 5.59 -19.40
N ASN A 253 -29.78 4.81 -19.51
CA ASN A 253 -30.60 4.76 -20.72
C ASN A 253 -31.26 6.11 -21.00
N LYS A 254 -31.78 6.79 -19.98
CA LYS A 254 -32.36 8.14 -20.12
C LYS A 254 -31.32 9.15 -20.62
N LYS A 255 -30.08 9.06 -20.11
CA LYS A 255 -28.98 9.91 -20.57
C LYS A 255 -28.60 9.65 -22.04
N ARG A 256 -28.56 8.38 -22.46
CA ARG A 256 -28.32 8.01 -23.87
C ARG A 256 -29.43 8.53 -24.78
N LEU A 257 -30.69 8.39 -24.37
CA LEU A 257 -31.84 8.86 -25.13
C LEU A 257 -31.83 10.38 -25.33
N LEU A 258 -31.51 11.14 -24.27
CA LEU A 258 -31.40 12.60 -24.35
C LEU A 258 -30.29 13.04 -25.31
N MET A 259 -29.12 12.38 -25.26
CA MET A 259 -28.04 12.67 -26.21
C MET A 259 -28.43 12.32 -27.66
N ALA A 260 -29.12 11.19 -27.88
CA ALA A 260 -29.58 10.81 -29.21
C ALA A 260 -30.61 11.82 -29.78
N ARG A 261 -31.53 12.32 -28.95
CA ARG A 261 -32.48 13.38 -29.36
C ARG A 261 -31.78 14.69 -29.69
N GLN A 262 -30.84 15.13 -28.85
CA GLN A 262 -30.05 16.33 -29.14
C GLN A 262 -29.24 16.21 -30.44
N GLN A 263 -28.74 15.02 -30.75
CA GLN A 263 -28.05 14.78 -32.03
C GLN A 263 -29.00 14.82 -33.23
N GLN A 264 -30.23 14.32 -33.09
CA GLN A 264 -31.25 14.44 -34.15
C GLN A 264 -31.70 15.88 -34.34
N ASP A 265 -31.94 16.63 -33.26
CA ASP A 265 -32.34 18.05 -33.32
C ASP A 265 -31.22 18.95 -33.87
N ALA A 266 -29.95 18.53 -33.78
CA ALA A 266 -28.82 19.23 -34.38
C ALA A 266 -28.59 18.87 -35.87
N MET A 267 -29.25 17.83 -36.38
CA MET A 267 -29.19 17.39 -37.77
C MET A 267 -30.46 17.73 -38.57
N ALA A 268 -31.47 18.31 -37.92
CA ALA A 268 -32.69 18.86 -38.51
C ALA A 268 -32.59 20.39 -38.62
#